data_AF-A0AA47L7V7-F1
#
_entry.id   AF-A0AA47L7V7-F1
#
_cell.length_a   1.000
_cell.length_b   1.000
_cell.length_c   1.000
_cell.angle_alpha   90.00
_cell.angle_beta   90.00
_cell.angle_gamma   90.00
#
_symmetry.space_group_name_H-M   'P 1'
#
loop_
_entity.id
_entity.type
_entity.pdbx_description
1 polymer ?
#
loop_
_entity_poly.entity_id
_entity_poly.type
_entity_poly.pdbx_seq_one_letter_code
_entity_poly.pdbx_strand_id
1 'polypeptide(L)' 'MKKGVIDKSLIPVSEIVTITAPVQVVIRDGELTVKELVVAGKTVDCYQGLTNILLEKQREFDRHKSQTLNDW' A
#
# COMPACT_ATOMS: atom_id res chain seq x y z
N MET A 1 6.89 24.61 -17.13
CA MET A 1 6.78 23.18 -16.79
C MET A 1 7.92 22.81 -15.84
N LYS A 2 7.66 22.55 -14.55
CA LYS A 2 8.68 21.92 -13.69
C LYS A 2 8.60 20.40 -13.92
N LYS A 3 9.64 19.83 -14.54
CA LYS A 3 9.80 18.40 -14.80
C LYS A 3 9.66 17.61 -13.48
N GLY A 4 8.74 16.63 -13.42
CA GLY A 4 8.91 15.44 -12.59
C GLY A 4 8.11 15.30 -11.28
N VAL A 5 7.19 16.22 -10.95
CA VAL A 5 6.29 16.00 -9.78
C VAL A 5 5.00 15.34 -10.27
N ILE A 6 4.82 14.07 -9.95
CA ILE A 6 3.56 13.35 -10.20
C ILE A 6 2.52 13.89 -9.21
N ASP A 7 1.46 14.50 -9.72
CA ASP A 7 0.30 14.83 -8.90
C ASP A 7 -0.49 13.56 -8.61
N LYS A 8 -0.29 13.02 -7.41
CA LYS A 8 -0.91 11.76 -6.96
C LYS A 8 -2.42 11.87 -6.80
N SER A 9 -2.97 13.08 -6.65
CA SER A 9 -4.41 13.29 -6.51
C SER A 9 -5.18 12.96 -7.80
N LEU A 10 -4.48 13.00 -8.95
CA LEU A 10 -5.03 12.68 -10.26
C LEU A 10 -5.05 11.17 -10.56
N ILE A 11 -4.39 10.36 -9.74
CA ILE A 11 -4.33 8.90 -9.92
C ILE A 11 -5.37 8.25 -8.98
N PRO A 12 -6.32 7.48 -9.53
CA PRO A 12 -7.36 6.85 -8.72
C PRO A 12 -6.76 5.84 -7.74
N VAL A 13 -7.35 5.74 -6.56
CA VAL A 13 -7.00 4.69 -5.58
C VAL A 13 -7.52 3.37 -6.12
N SER A 14 -6.62 2.40 -6.28
CA SER A 14 -6.96 1.04 -6.70
C SER A 14 -7.21 0.13 -5.50
N GLU A 15 -6.36 0.23 -4.48
CA GLU A 15 -6.39 -0.66 -3.31
C GLU A 15 -5.94 0.09 -2.05
N ILE A 16 -6.55 -0.24 -0.91
CA ILE A 16 -6.06 0.18 0.40
C ILE A 16 -5.78 -1.08 1.21
N VAL A 17 -4.50 -1.34 1.46
CA VAL A 17 -4.06 -2.49 2.25
C VAL A 17 -3.81 -2.03 3.68
N THR A 18 -4.57 -2.57 4.62
CA THR A 18 -4.33 -2.32 6.05
C THR A 18 -3.27 -3.29 6.54
N ILE A 19 -2.12 -2.78 6.99
CA ILE A 19 -1.03 -3.60 7.53
C ILE A 19 -1.30 -3.91 9.00
N THR A 20 -1.57 -2.87 9.77
CA THR A 20 -2.01 -2.93 11.17
C THR A 20 -2.70 -1.62 11.49
N ALA A 21 -3.59 -1.53 12.48
CA ALA A 21 -4.09 -0.22 12.87
C ALA A 21 -2.96 0.56 13.58
N PRO A 22 -2.62 1.82 13.20
CA PRO A 22 -3.27 2.70 12.21
C PRO A 22 -2.47 2.89 10.89
N VAL A 23 -1.71 1.88 10.47
CA VAL A 23 -0.82 1.86 9.29
C VAL A 23 -1.49 1.19 8.08
N GLN A 24 -1.54 1.92 6.98
CA GLN A 24 -2.13 1.49 5.72
C GLN A 24 -1.17 1.79 4.57
N VAL A 25 -1.23 0.98 3.51
CA VAL A 25 -0.61 1.26 2.22
C VAL A 25 -1.71 1.54 1.22
N VAL A 26 -1.75 2.75 0.69
CA VAL A 26 -2.67 3.15 -0.38
C VAL A 26 -1.97 2.94 -1.71
N ILE A 27 -2.55 2.14 -2.57
CA ILE A 27 -2.09 1.88 -3.93
C ILE A 27 -2.97 2.68 -4.88
N ARG A 28 -2.32 3.41 -5.79
CA ARG A 28 -2.96 4.19 -6.84
C ARG A 28 -2.41 3.71 -8.17
N ASP A 29 -3.30 3.28 -9.06
CA ASP A 29 -2.95 2.77 -10.37
C ASP A 29 -3.47 3.70 -11.46
N GLY A 30 -2.56 4.12 -12.34
CA GLY A 30 -2.83 4.92 -13.53
C GLY A 30 -1.80 4.56 -14.60
N GLU A 31 -1.22 5.55 -15.27
CA GLU A 31 -0.05 5.33 -16.14
C GLU A 31 1.17 4.83 -15.35
N LEU A 32 1.27 5.22 -14.07
CA LEU A 32 2.28 4.77 -13.12
C LEU A 32 1.61 4.28 -11.84
N THR A 33 2.10 3.18 -11.27
CA THR A 33 1.67 2.71 -9.95
C THR A 33 2.40 3.49 -8.87
N VAL A 34 1.63 4.16 -8.01
CA VAL A 34 2.13 4.89 -6.84
C VAL A 34 1.66 4.18 -5.58
N LYS A 35 2.58 4.04 -4.61
CA LYS A 35 2.30 3.47 -3.29
C LYS A 35 2.57 4.51 -2.23
N GLU A 36 1.62 4.73 -1.34
CA GLU A 36 1.70 5.71 -0.27
C GLU A 36 1.54 5.02 1.08
N LEU A 37 2.45 5.30 2.02
CA LEU A 37 2.29 4.88 3.40
C LEU A 37 1.43 5.92 4.13
N VAL A 38 0.32 5.47 4.71
CA VAL A 38 -0.58 6.30 5.50
C VAL A 38 -0.56 5.80 6.94
N VAL A 39 -0.25 6.70 7.87
CA VAL A 39 -0.21 6.42 9.31
C VAL A 39 -1.15 7.37 10.01
N ALA A 40 -2.17 6.83 10.69
CA ALA A 40 -3.19 7.62 11.38
C ALA A 40 -3.84 8.69 10.47
N GLY A 41 -4.14 8.31 9.22
CA GLY A 41 -4.75 9.19 8.22
C GLY A 41 -3.82 10.21 7.58
N LYS A 42 -2.52 10.21 7.90
CA LYS A 42 -1.52 11.11 7.31
C LYS A 42 -0.57 10.34 6.39
N THR A 43 -0.32 10.88 5.20
CA THR A 43 0.71 10.35 4.30
C THR A 43 2.10 10.62 4.87
N VAL A 44 2.93 9.58 4.91
CA VAL A 44 4.31 9.63 5.40
C VAL A 44 5.27 9.34 4.26
N ASP A 45 6.28 10.20 4.12
CA ASP A 45 7.35 9.98 3.15
C ASP A 45 8.22 8.79 3.58
N CYS A 46 8.36 7.83 2.68
CA CYS A 46 9.17 6.64 2.90
C CYS A 46 9.77 6.15 1.59
N TYR A 47 10.82 5.35 1.71
CA TYR A 47 11.39 4.66 0.55
C TYR A 47 10.38 3.68 -0.03
N GLN A 48 10.25 3.65 -1.35
CA GLN A 48 9.33 2.74 -2.05
C GLN A 48 9.55 1.27 -1.66
N GLY A 49 10.81 0.87 -1.42
CA GLY A 49 11.16 -0.47 -0.95
C GLY A 49 10.45 -0.86 0.36
N LEU A 50 10.21 0.08 1.28
CA LEU A 50 9.47 -0.18 2.51
C LEU A 50 8.02 -0.57 2.20
N THR A 51 7.33 0.19 1.36
CA THR A 51 5.93 -0.12 0.99
C THR A 51 5.82 -1.49 0.29
N ASN A 52 6.83 -1.87 -0.50
CA ASN A 52 6.85 -3.19 -1.15
C ASN A 52 6.97 -4.32 -0.13
N ILE A 53 7.90 -4.20 0.82
CA ILE A 53 8.10 -5.21 1.88
C ILE A 53 6.84 -5.34 2.74
N LEU A 54 6.23 -4.22 3.13
CA LEU A 54 5.00 -4.23 3.93
C LEU A 54 3.85 -4.95 3.19
N LEU A 55 3.67 -4.65 1.90
CA LEU A 55 2.65 -5.33 1.08
C LEU A 55 2.93 -6.83 0.94
N GLU A 56 4.18 -7.21 0.69
CA GLU A 56 4.59 -8.60 0.57
C GLU A 56 4.26 -9.38 1.86
N LYS A 57 4.64 -8.84 3.02
CA LYS A 57 4.40 -9.47 4.31
C LYS A 57 2.93 -9.52 4.71
N GLN A 58 2.15 -8.49 4.40
CA GLN A 58 0.72 -8.53 4.65
C GLN A 58 0.04 -9.61 3.80
N ARG A 59 0.37 -9.69 2.51
CA ARG A 59 -0.18 -10.73 1.62
C ARG A 59 0.26 -12.13 2.02
N GLU A 60 1.49 -12.29 2.50
CA GLU A 60 1.97 -13.55 3.08
C GLU A 60 1.14 -13.95 4.30
N PHE A 61 0.90 -13.02 5.22
CA PHE A 61 0.06 -13.23 6.40
C PHE A 61 -1.38 -13.63 6.03
N ASP A 62 -2.00 -12.93 5.08
CA ASP A 62 -3.38 -13.21 4.65
C ASP A 62 -3.51 -14.59 3.98
N ARG A 63 -2.48 -15.04 3.25
CA ARG A 63 -2.43 -16.40 2.69
C ARG A 63 -2.37 -17.46 3.79
N HIS A 64 -1.50 -17.30 4.78
CA HIS A 64 -1.37 -18.28 5.88
C HIS A 64 -2.62 -18.32 6.76
N LYS A 65 -3.24 -17.16 7.01
CA LYS A 65 -4.53 -17.08 7.73
C LYS A 65 -5.63 -17.85 6.99
N SER A 66 -5.70 -17.70 5.68
CA SER A 66 -6.69 -18.40 4.85
C SER A 66 -6.45 -19.92 4.80
N GLN A 67 -5.19 -20.36 4.81
CA GLN A 67 -4.86 -21.80 4.88
C GLN A 67 -5.26 -22.41 6.22
N THR A 68 -4.96 -21.74 7.34
CA THR A 68 -5.31 -22.21 8.68
C THR A 68 -6.83 -22.33 8.88
N LEU A 69 -7.61 -21.47 8.22
CA LEU A 69 -9.08 -21.51 8.22
C LEU A 69 -9.69 -22.59 7.31
N ASN A 70 -8.92 -23.33 6.53
CA ASN A 70 -9.42 -24.42 5.68
C ASN A 70 -8.94 -25.80 6.14
N ASP A 71 -8.16 -25.87 7.22
CA ASP A 71 -7.55 -27.09 7.79
C ASP A 71 -8.32 -27.64 9.02
N TRP A 72 -9.56 -27.18 9.25
CA TRP A 72 -10.47 -27.66 10.31
C TRP A 72 -11.75 -28.24 9.71
#